data_AF-A0A6A2FE89-F1
#
_entry.id   AF-A0A6A2FE89-F1
#
_cell.length_a   1.000
_cell.length_b   1.000
_cell.length_c   1.000
_cell.angle_alpha   90.00
_cell.angle_beta   90.00
_cell.angle_gamma   90.00
#
_symmetry.space_group_name_H-M   'P 1'
#
loop_
_entity.id
_entity.type
_entity.pdbx_description
1 polymer ?
#
loop_
_entity_poly.entity_id
_entity_poly.type
_entity_poly.pdbx_seq_one_letter_code
_entity_poly.pdbx_strand_id
1 'polypeptide(L)'
;MKRATTKVLLAFALLFGGAAYAQPGAPTPAFPADGAVKVGLNENLIWNNTFTVDSFRLQISTDTSFNTLVLDTTQGANILYKLRKGLLSNYVNYYWRVQGIDMIGAGPWSARSTFRTIDNLPLAPALLKPTNNFKNTPVFPDFIWANVPRAINFQIQLSATQGFTDTLRIDSVLNSGKNVLEFSYDTLKIGTTYFWRMRSENEAGWGAWSNVFSFESSFFPPTKPKLLAPADGSVNQYLTPTFDWTTSDQTTRYRIIVATDHNLTSIVYSDSSDKNSVLWFQDNNRLLNPSTTYHWTVAAGNDDNFYSRNSDTFSFTTSAINPPQRPVNLTPKTASVQHSRRPTFTWTETGPYPADSFYLHISTFNSFTDTARLVGTTTPTYTIPNNSPIMFDKVHYWRVVAKNDGGFSPWSYYWNLTTSINNPDVNAFTAKLYPNPATTSTSFEFELKQAQTVRIAVTDISGREVLEVYSGKLDASKHNIAINVAELPAGNYYTVISGADAMQAIPFIKQ
;
A
#
# COMPACT_ATOMS: atom_id res chain seq x y z
N MET A 1 -110.26 -52.86 -42.27
CA MET A 1 -110.75 -54.20 -41.86
C MET A 1 -109.52 -55.10 -41.66
N LYS A 2 -109.35 -55.69 -40.46
CA LYS A 2 -108.31 -56.66 -40.03
C LYS A 2 -106.87 -56.11 -39.91
N ARG A 3 -106.02 -56.47 -38.94
CA ARG A 3 -106.06 -57.04 -37.57
C ARG A 3 -104.60 -56.89 -37.07
N ALA A 4 -104.42 -56.52 -35.82
CA ALA A 4 -103.13 -56.51 -35.13
C ALA A 4 -102.60 -57.94 -34.86
N THR A 5 -101.28 -58.15 -34.79
CA THR A 5 -100.56 -58.66 -33.59
C THR A 5 -99.03 -58.79 -33.80
N THR A 6 -98.31 -58.05 -32.95
CA THR A 6 -97.12 -58.43 -32.16
C THR A 6 -96.10 -59.42 -32.73
N LYS A 7 -94.91 -58.92 -33.08
CA LYS A 7 -93.65 -59.67 -32.96
C LYS A 7 -92.85 -59.10 -31.80
N VAL A 8 -92.51 -59.98 -30.87
CA VAL A 8 -91.73 -59.72 -29.66
C VAL A 8 -90.29 -59.38 -30.03
N LEU A 9 -89.81 -58.27 -29.44
CA LEU A 9 -88.41 -57.88 -29.33
C LEU A 9 -87.62 -58.93 -28.52
N LEU A 10 -86.43 -59.29 -28.97
CA LEU A 10 -85.34 -59.62 -28.05
C LEU A 10 -84.14 -58.74 -28.43
N ALA A 11 -83.92 -57.72 -27.60
CA ALA A 11 -82.81 -56.79 -27.71
C ALA A 11 -81.53 -57.44 -27.18
N PHE A 12 -80.47 -57.45 -27.99
CA PHE A 12 -79.12 -57.50 -27.47
C PHE A 12 -78.67 -56.06 -27.22
N ALA A 13 -78.58 -55.70 -25.94
CA ALA A 13 -78.03 -54.43 -25.51
C ALA A 13 -76.50 -54.46 -25.64
N LEU A 14 -75.96 -53.74 -26.61
CA LEU A 14 -74.60 -53.21 -26.54
C LEU A 14 -74.70 -51.83 -25.88
N LEU A 15 -74.36 -51.76 -24.59
CA LEU A 15 -74.10 -50.50 -23.90
C LEU A 15 -72.90 -49.80 -24.58
N PHE A 16 -73.17 -48.87 -25.48
CA PHE A 16 -72.25 -47.75 -25.71
C PHE A 16 -72.58 -46.67 -24.69
N GLY A 17 -71.96 -46.77 -23.51
CA GLY A 17 -71.81 -45.60 -22.65
C GLY A 17 -70.97 -44.58 -23.42
N GLY A 18 -71.59 -43.48 -23.82
CA GLY A 18 -70.91 -42.37 -24.48
C GLY A 18 -69.90 -41.74 -23.53
N ALA A 19 -68.66 -42.23 -23.56
CA ALA A 19 -67.52 -41.41 -23.14
C ALA A 19 -67.42 -40.30 -24.19
N ALA A 20 -67.81 -39.08 -23.82
CA ALA A 20 -67.45 -37.91 -24.59
C ALA A 20 -65.92 -37.91 -24.71
N TYR A 21 -65.41 -38.07 -25.93
CA TYR A 21 -63.97 -37.94 -26.19
C TYR A 21 -63.57 -36.51 -25.83
N ALA A 22 -62.84 -36.36 -24.72
CA ALA A 22 -62.35 -35.07 -24.25
C ALA A 22 -61.01 -34.75 -24.91
N GLN A 23 -60.78 -33.49 -25.22
CA GLN A 23 -59.47 -33.00 -25.66
C GLN A 23 -58.38 -33.33 -24.64
N PRO A 24 -57.11 -33.47 -25.08
CA PRO A 24 -56.01 -33.83 -24.20
C PRO A 24 -55.78 -32.74 -23.14
N GLY A 25 -55.29 -33.13 -21.96
CA GLY A 25 -54.95 -32.18 -20.90
C GLY A 25 -53.71 -31.32 -21.23
N ALA A 26 -53.51 -30.26 -20.45
CA ALA A 26 -52.36 -29.37 -20.62
C ALA A 26 -51.04 -30.07 -20.23
N PRO A 27 -50.00 -30.03 -21.08
CA PRO A 27 -48.66 -30.47 -20.70
C PRO A 27 -48.02 -29.54 -19.65
N THR A 28 -46.90 -29.98 -19.06
CA THR A 28 -46.18 -29.21 -18.02
C THR A 28 -44.76 -28.88 -18.48
N PRO A 29 -44.40 -27.59 -18.68
CA PRO A 29 -43.03 -27.15 -18.92
C PRO A 29 -42.04 -27.71 -17.90
N ALA A 30 -40.91 -28.26 -18.35
CA ALA A 30 -39.92 -28.92 -17.50
C ALA A 30 -38.51 -28.30 -17.63
N PHE A 31 -38.05 -28.01 -18.85
CA PHE A 31 -36.77 -27.34 -19.07
C PHE A 31 -36.85 -26.33 -20.24
N PRO A 32 -36.24 -25.15 -20.13
CA PRO A 32 -35.64 -24.57 -18.92
C PRO A 32 -36.62 -24.49 -17.75
N ALA A 33 -36.10 -24.60 -16.53
CA ALA A 33 -36.93 -24.43 -15.33
C ALA A 33 -37.57 -23.04 -15.33
N ASP A 34 -38.75 -22.91 -14.73
CA ASP A 34 -39.42 -21.62 -14.69
C ASP A 34 -38.59 -20.57 -13.93
N GLY A 35 -38.35 -19.42 -14.56
CA GLY A 35 -37.46 -18.38 -14.04
C GLY A 35 -35.98 -18.62 -14.28
N ALA A 36 -35.58 -19.66 -15.02
CA ALA A 36 -34.17 -19.93 -15.30
C ALA A 36 -33.47 -18.74 -15.98
N VAL A 37 -32.21 -18.51 -15.62
CA VAL A 37 -31.36 -17.47 -16.22
C VAL A 37 -30.12 -18.12 -16.85
N LYS A 38 -29.50 -17.41 -17.80
CA LYS A 38 -28.31 -17.87 -18.53
C LYS A 38 -28.54 -19.16 -19.34
N VAL A 39 -29.73 -19.32 -19.89
CA VAL A 39 -30.04 -20.45 -20.78
C VAL A 39 -29.32 -20.25 -22.11
N GLY A 40 -28.59 -21.27 -22.58
CA GLY A 40 -27.92 -21.24 -23.88
C GLY A 40 -28.91 -21.09 -25.04
N LEU A 41 -28.51 -20.43 -26.11
CA LEU A 41 -29.40 -20.12 -27.25
C LEU A 41 -29.93 -21.33 -28.02
N ASN A 42 -29.29 -22.49 -27.85
CA ASN A 42 -29.63 -23.73 -28.56
C ASN A 42 -30.06 -24.85 -27.59
N GLU A 43 -30.34 -24.51 -26.34
CA GLU A 43 -30.85 -25.47 -25.36
C GLU A 43 -32.25 -25.95 -25.76
N ASN A 44 -32.55 -27.22 -25.54
CA ASN A 44 -33.86 -27.76 -25.92
C ASN A 44 -34.96 -27.23 -24.99
N LEU A 45 -36.18 -27.05 -25.50
CA LEU A 45 -37.37 -26.91 -24.64
C LEU A 45 -37.96 -28.29 -24.38
N ILE A 46 -38.19 -28.64 -23.12
CA ILE A 46 -38.65 -29.97 -22.70
C ILE A 46 -39.86 -29.79 -21.80
N TRP A 47 -40.90 -30.60 -22.02
CA TRP A 47 -42.10 -30.64 -21.18
C TRP A 47 -42.43 -32.08 -20.79
N ASN A 48 -43.20 -32.23 -19.73
CA ASN A 48 -43.79 -33.50 -19.32
C ASN A 48 -45.23 -33.58 -19.86
N ASN A 49 -45.63 -34.77 -20.28
CA ASN A 49 -46.99 -35.02 -20.77
C ASN A 49 -47.43 -36.43 -20.39
N THR A 50 -48.61 -36.56 -19.77
CA THR A 50 -49.22 -37.84 -19.39
C THR A 50 -50.45 -38.19 -20.23
N PHE A 51 -50.78 -37.36 -21.23
CA PHE A 51 -51.95 -37.51 -22.09
C PHE A 51 -51.57 -38.09 -23.45
N THR A 52 -52.43 -38.89 -24.07
CA THR A 52 -52.22 -39.34 -25.45
C THR A 52 -52.47 -38.17 -26.40
N VAL A 53 -51.49 -37.84 -27.25
CA VAL A 53 -51.57 -36.74 -28.24
C VAL A 53 -50.91 -37.19 -29.54
N ASP A 54 -51.37 -36.63 -30.66
CA ASP A 54 -50.75 -36.85 -31.98
C ASP A 54 -49.61 -35.85 -32.23
N SER A 55 -49.76 -34.64 -31.69
CA SER A 55 -48.82 -33.54 -31.87
C SER A 55 -48.85 -32.54 -30.72
N PHE A 56 -47.85 -31.67 -30.66
CA PHE A 56 -47.80 -30.52 -29.77
C PHE A 56 -47.68 -29.23 -30.58
N ARG A 57 -48.42 -28.21 -30.18
CA ARG A 57 -48.17 -26.83 -30.62
C ARG A 57 -47.40 -26.09 -29.54
N LEU A 58 -46.31 -25.45 -29.92
CA LEU A 58 -45.39 -24.73 -29.06
C LEU A 58 -45.34 -23.26 -29.49
N GLN A 59 -45.44 -22.36 -28.52
CA GLN A 59 -45.22 -20.92 -28.72
C GLN A 59 -44.08 -20.42 -27.85
N ILE A 60 -43.24 -19.54 -28.43
CA ILE A 60 -42.22 -18.75 -27.74
C ILE A 60 -42.52 -17.28 -28.05
N SER A 61 -42.49 -16.43 -27.03
CA SER A 61 -42.85 -15.02 -27.10
C SER A 61 -41.88 -14.16 -26.29
N THR A 62 -41.70 -12.90 -26.67
CA THR A 62 -41.01 -11.89 -25.85
C THR A 62 -41.94 -11.15 -24.89
N ASP A 63 -43.26 -11.34 -25.01
CA ASP A 63 -44.24 -10.79 -24.08
C ASP A 63 -45.10 -11.88 -23.42
N THR A 64 -45.57 -11.57 -22.22
CA THR A 64 -46.32 -12.46 -21.33
C THR A 64 -47.71 -12.83 -21.84
N SER A 65 -48.26 -12.06 -22.80
CA SER A 65 -49.56 -12.24 -23.41
C SER A 65 -49.50 -13.02 -24.72
N PHE A 66 -48.30 -13.36 -25.21
CA PHE A 66 -48.07 -14.06 -26.47
C PHE A 66 -48.55 -13.28 -27.71
N ASN A 67 -48.46 -11.95 -27.70
CA ASN A 67 -48.80 -11.08 -28.83
C ASN A 67 -47.64 -10.91 -29.84
N THR A 68 -46.40 -11.12 -29.38
CA THR A 68 -45.14 -10.92 -30.09
C THR A 68 -44.41 -12.26 -30.14
N LEU A 69 -44.91 -13.13 -31.02
CA LEU A 69 -44.40 -14.49 -31.15
C LEU A 69 -43.05 -14.49 -31.86
N VAL A 70 -42.08 -15.13 -31.21
CA VAL A 70 -40.76 -15.46 -31.76
C VAL A 70 -40.82 -16.79 -32.50
N LEU A 71 -41.69 -17.69 -32.03
CA LEU A 71 -41.97 -18.98 -32.63
C LEU A 71 -43.43 -19.36 -32.36
N ASP A 72 -44.10 -19.90 -33.38
CA ASP A 72 -45.35 -20.64 -33.25
C ASP A 72 -45.29 -21.82 -34.22
N THR A 73 -45.25 -23.03 -33.69
CA THR A 73 -45.02 -24.22 -34.50
C THR A 73 -45.72 -25.43 -33.92
N THR A 74 -46.03 -26.39 -34.79
CA THR A 74 -46.51 -27.71 -34.41
C THR A 74 -45.45 -28.75 -34.71
N GLN A 75 -45.27 -29.72 -33.81
CA GLN A 75 -44.41 -30.89 -33.99
C GLN A 75 -45.16 -32.16 -33.60
N GLY A 76 -44.69 -33.33 -34.04
CA GLY A 76 -45.27 -34.61 -33.60
C GLY A 76 -45.20 -34.83 -32.08
N ALA A 77 -45.68 -35.97 -31.59
CA ALA A 77 -45.82 -36.28 -30.16
C ALA A 77 -44.52 -36.37 -29.33
N ASN A 78 -43.40 -35.86 -29.82
CA ASN A 78 -42.15 -35.78 -29.06
C ASN A 78 -42.26 -34.68 -28.00
N ILE A 79 -41.76 -34.94 -26.78
CA ILE A 79 -41.87 -34.04 -25.62
C ILE A 79 -40.73 -33.01 -25.50
N LEU A 80 -39.99 -32.84 -26.61
CA LEU A 80 -38.81 -32.01 -26.70
C LEU A 80 -38.82 -31.26 -28.02
N TYR A 81 -38.55 -29.95 -27.97
CA TYR A 81 -38.32 -29.11 -29.13
C TYR A 81 -36.84 -28.68 -29.20
N LYS A 82 -36.17 -28.98 -30.31
CA LYS A 82 -34.79 -28.56 -30.56
C LYS A 82 -34.77 -27.15 -31.13
N LEU A 83 -34.24 -26.18 -30.36
CA LEU A 83 -34.12 -24.80 -30.83
C LEU A 83 -33.14 -24.71 -32.02
N ARG A 84 -33.52 -23.90 -33.01
CA ARG A 84 -32.66 -23.61 -34.17
C ARG A 84 -31.71 -22.48 -33.83
N LYS A 85 -30.48 -22.57 -34.34
CA LYS A 85 -29.48 -21.50 -34.23
C LYS A 85 -30.03 -20.19 -34.80
N GLY A 86 -29.91 -19.12 -34.03
CA GLY A 86 -30.36 -17.77 -34.42
C GLY A 86 -31.83 -17.45 -34.11
N LEU A 87 -32.60 -18.39 -33.53
CA LEU A 87 -33.98 -18.13 -33.13
C LEU A 87 -34.07 -17.20 -31.91
N LEU A 88 -33.19 -17.40 -30.93
CA LEU A 88 -33.13 -16.61 -29.71
C LEU A 88 -31.96 -15.61 -29.75
N SER A 89 -32.16 -14.48 -29.09
CA SER A 89 -31.14 -13.43 -28.88
C SER A 89 -30.60 -13.47 -27.46
N ASN A 90 -29.38 -13.00 -27.25
CA ASN A 90 -28.77 -12.89 -25.93
C ASN A 90 -29.51 -11.88 -25.04
N TYR A 91 -29.53 -12.16 -23.74
CA TYR A 91 -30.07 -11.30 -22.69
C TYR A 91 -31.54 -10.89 -22.89
N VAL A 92 -32.35 -11.78 -23.46
CA VAL A 92 -33.79 -11.58 -23.66
C VAL A 92 -34.57 -12.53 -22.75
N ASN A 93 -35.62 -12.01 -22.12
CA ASN A 93 -36.60 -12.84 -21.41
C ASN A 93 -37.58 -13.42 -22.44
N TYR A 94 -37.68 -14.74 -22.48
CA TYR A 94 -38.63 -15.46 -23.30
C TYR A 94 -39.68 -16.14 -22.43
N TYR A 95 -40.91 -16.12 -22.93
CA TYR A 95 -42.04 -16.83 -22.38
C TYR A 95 -42.42 -17.93 -23.34
N TRP A 96 -42.70 -19.12 -22.83
CA TRP A 96 -43.10 -20.24 -23.67
C TRP A 96 -44.23 -21.04 -23.05
N ARG A 97 -45.04 -21.65 -23.92
CA ARG A 97 -46.15 -22.52 -23.56
C ARG A 97 -46.36 -23.57 -24.63
N VAL A 98 -46.91 -24.70 -24.23
CA VAL A 98 -47.15 -25.86 -25.11
C VAL A 98 -48.55 -26.42 -24.86
N GLN A 99 -49.22 -26.89 -25.90
CA GLN A 99 -50.52 -27.58 -25.80
C GLN A 99 -50.49 -28.89 -26.61
N GLY A 100 -51.19 -29.90 -26.12
CA GLY A 100 -51.40 -31.16 -26.83
C GLY A 100 -52.50 -31.04 -27.88
N ILE A 101 -52.35 -31.77 -28.99
CA ILE A 101 -53.34 -31.87 -30.07
C ILE A 101 -53.53 -33.34 -30.41
N ASP A 102 -54.77 -33.81 -30.41
CA ASP A 102 -55.17 -35.14 -30.87
C ASP A 102 -56.22 -35.05 -32.00
N MET A 103 -56.79 -36.19 -32.38
CA MET A 103 -57.86 -36.29 -33.39
C MET A 103 -59.13 -35.48 -33.05
N ILE A 104 -59.37 -35.14 -31.78
CA ILE A 104 -60.51 -34.34 -31.34
C ILE A 104 -60.18 -32.85 -31.42
N GLY A 105 -58.94 -32.49 -31.14
CA GLY A 105 -58.41 -31.15 -31.40
C GLY A 105 -57.39 -30.70 -30.36
N ALA A 106 -57.16 -29.40 -30.31
CA ALA A 106 -56.23 -28.79 -29.38
C ALA A 106 -56.80 -28.71 -27.96
N GLY A 107 -56.08 -29.28 -27.00
CA GLY A 107 -56.32 -29.09 -25.57
C GLY A 107 -55.89 -27.71 -25.07
N PRO A 108 -56.06 -27.43 -23.76
CA PRO A 108 -55.62 -26.17 -23.16
C PRO A 108 -54.10 -26.01 -23.21
N TRP A 109 -53.64 -24.76 -23.29
CA TRP A 109 -52.25 -24.41 -23.09
C TRP A 109 -51.75 -24.77 -21.69
N SER A 110 -50.49 -25.16 -21.62
CA SER A 110 -49.76 -25.22 -20.36
C SER A 110 -49.78 -23.88 -19.62
N ALA A 111 -49.47 -23.93 -18.32
CA ALA A 111 -49.00 -22.75 -17.62
C ALA A 111 -47.82 -22.14 -18.40
N ARG A 112 -47.74 -20.81 -18.43
CA ARG A 112 -46.62 -20.09 -19.03
C ARG A 112 -45.36 -20.37 -18.21
N SER A 113 -44.28 -20.76 -18.88
CA SER A 113 -42.95 -20.80 -18.29
C SER A 113 -42.08 -19.68 -18.87
N THR A 114 -41.10 -19.21 -18.11
CA THR A 114 -40.18 -18.13 -18.50
C THR A 114 -38.72 -18.52 -18.31
N PHE A 115 -37.85 -18.00 -19.17
CA PHE A 115 -36.41 -18.05 -18.97
C PHE A 115 -35.71 -16.84 -19.59
N ARG A 116 -34.48 -16.55 -19.15
CA ARG A 116 -33.60 -15.55 -19.74
C ARG A 116 -32.39 -16.23 -20.38
N THR A 117 -32.11 -15.87 -21.63
CA THR A 117 -30.92 -16.34 -22.35
C THR A 117 -29.62 -15.82 -21.72
N ILE A 118 -28.49 -16.44 -22.10
CA ILE A 118 -27.12 -15.99 -21.75
C ILE A 118 -26.90 -14.50 -21.98
N ASP A 119 -25.91 -13.94 -21.30
CA ASP A 119 -25.60 -12.51 -21.32
C ASP A 119 -25.21 -12.02 -22.72
N ASN A 120 -25.36 -10.71 -22.97
CA ASN A 120 -24.75 -10.11 -24.16
C ASN A 120 -23.23 -10.25 -24.11
N LEU A 121 -22.58 -10.29 -25.28
CA LEU A 121 -21.13 -10.18 -25.34
C LEU A 121 -20.67 -8.94 -24.55
N PRO A 122 -19.55 -9.03 -23.80
CA PRO A 122 -19.10 -7.93 -22.98
C PRO A 122 -18.65 -6.76 -23.87
N LEU A 123 -18.76 -5.54 -23.33
CA LEU A 123 -18.32 -4.33 -24.04
C LEU A 123 -16.80 -4.31 -24.20
N ALA A 124 -16.30 -3.62 -25.21
CA ALA A 124 -14.87 -3.40 -25.36
C ALA A 124 -14.32 -2.63 -24.14
N PRO A 125 -13.17 -3.06 -23.55
CA PRO A 125 -12.56 -2.35 -22.43
C PRO A 125 -12.19 -0.91 -22.78
N ALA A 126 -12.50 0.03 -21.88
CA ALA A 126 -12.01 1.40 -21.99
C ALA A 126 -10.57 1.48 -21.47
N LEU A 127 -9.64 1.86 -22.34
CA LEU A 127 -8.21 1.90 -22.05
C LEU A 127 -7.85 3.18 -21.25
N LEU A 128 -7.04 3.03 -20.20
CA LEU A 128 -6.66 4.14 -19.30
C LEU A 128 -5.16 4.43 -19.34
N LYS A 129 -4.30 3.41 -19.19
CA LYS A 129 -2.84 3.56 -19.28
C LYS A 129 -2.21 2.44 -20.10
N PRO A 130 -1.13 2.71 -20.86
CA PRO A 130 -0.64 4.04 -21.23
C PRO A 130 -1.70 4.87 -21.99
N THR A 131 -1.76 6.18 -21.77
CA THR A 131 -2.72 7.04 -22.49
C THR A 131 -2.37 7.11 -23.98
N ASN A 132 -3.38 7.29 -24.84
CA ASN A 132 -3.17 7.28 -26.29
C ASN A 132 -2.18 8.36 -26.74
N ASN A 133 -1.21 7.99 -27.59
CA ASN A 133 -0.10 8.79 -28.10
C ASN A 133 0.85 9.33 -27.02
N PHE A 134 0.89 8.73 -25.83
CA PHE A 134 1.80 9.20 -24.77
C PHE A 134 3.25 8.85 -25.09
N LYS A 135 4.15 9.84 -25.01
CA LYS A 135 5.54 9.68 -25.47
C LYS A 135 6.57 9.37 -24.39
N ASN A 136 6.17 9.39 -23.12
CA ASN A 136 7.10 9.28 -22.00
C ASN A 136 6.78 8.05 -21.15
N THR A 137 6.76 6.88 -21.79
CA THR A 137 6.42 5.61 -21.14
C THR A 137 7.70 4.84 -20.79
N PRO A 138 7.79 4.17 -19.63
CA PRO A 138 8.89 3.26 -19.36
C PRO A 138 8.86 2.08 -20.33
N VAL A 139 9.96 1.38 -20.49
CA VAL A 139 10.02 0.13 -21.30
C VAL A 139 9.22 -1.06 -20.70
N PHE A 140 8.55 -0.89 -19.56
CA PHE A 140 7.67 -1.87 -18.92
C PHE A 140 6.36 -1.25 -18.41
N PRO A 141 5.52 -0.66 -19.28
CA PRO A 141 4.31 0.03 -18.83
C PRO A 141 3.35 -0.89 -18.07
N ASP A 142 2.61 -0.29 -17.13
CA ASP A 142 1.37 -0.87 -16.65
C ASP A 142 0.26 -0.61 -17.67
N PHE A 143 -0.40 -1.69 -18.09
CA PHE A 143 -1.63 -1.58 -18.86
C PHE A 143 -2.81 -1.53 -17.89
N ILE A 144 -3.57 -0.45 -17.93
CA ILE A 144 -4.73 -0.22 -17.04
C ILE A 144 -5.94 0.06 -17.92
N TRP A 145 -7.06 -0.57 -17.58
CA TRP A 145 -8.35 -0.39 -18.24
C TRP A 145 -9.47 -0.22 -17.22
N ALA A 146 -10.61 0.31 -17.65
CA ALA A 146 -11.79 0.42 -16.81
C ALA A 146 -12.45 -0.96 -16.58
N ASN A 147 -13.09 -1.14 -15.42
CA ASN A 147 -13.87 -2.34 -15.12
C ASN A 147 -14.95 -2.59 -16.20
N VAL A 148 -14.98 -3.79 -16.76
CA VAL A 148 -16.00 -4.20 -17.73
C VAL A 148 -17.02 -5.10 -17.03
N PRO A 149 -18.29 -4.66 -16.84
CA PRO A 149 -19.30 -5.47 -16.20
C PRO A 149 -19.45 -6.83 -16.89
N ARG A 150 -19.54 -7.89 -16.08
CA ARG A 150 -19.78 -9.29 -16.52
C ARG A 150 -18.64 -9.90 -17.34
N ALA A 151 -17.49 -9.23 -17.47
CA ALA A 151 -16.29 -9.82 -18.03
C ALA A 151 -15.66 -10.81 -17.04
N ILE A 152 -15.29 -11.99 -17.52
CA ILE A 152 -14.60 -13.03 -16.76
C ILE A 152 -13.15 -13.19 -17.20
N ASN A 153 -12.83 -12.84 -18.45
CA ASN A 153 -11.46 -12.79 -18.95
C ASN A 153 -11.21 -11.51 -19.77
N PHE A 154 -9.94 -11.14 -19.88
CA PHE A 154 -9.46 -10.09 -20.77
C PHE A 154 -8.34 -10.61 -21.66
N GLN A 155 -8.26 -10.12 -22.88
CA GLN A 155 -7.17 -10.36 -23.81
C GLN A 155 -6.55 -9.02 -24.19
N ILE A 156 -5.24 -8.90 -24.03
CA ILE A 156 -4.45 -7.78 -24.53
C ILE A 156 -3.69 -8.19 -25.79
N GLN A 157 -3.55 -7.26 -26.73
CA GLN A 157 -2.59 -7.33 -27.82
C GLN A 157 -1.69 -6.10 -27.76
N LEU A 158 -0.39 -6.34 -27.83
CA LEU A 158 0.66 -5.34 -28.00
C LEU A 158 1.40 -5.62 -29.30
N SER A 159 1.79 -4.59 -30.04
CA SER A 159 2.50 -4.70 -31.32
C SER A 159 3.34 -3.44 -31.56
N ALA A 160 4.43 -3.53 -32.32
CA ALA A 160 5.14 -2.37 -32.87
C ALA A 160 4.49 -1.82 -34.16
N THR A 161 3.43 -2.49 -34.65
CA THR A 161 2.68 -2.07 -35.84
C THR A 161 1.22 -1.81 -35.51
N GLN A 162 0.63 -0.74 -36.06
CA GLN A 162 -0.77 -0.41 -35.83
C GLN A 162 -1.74 -1.50 -36.33
N GLY A 163 -1.31 -2.27 -37.34
CA GLY A 163 -2.08 -3.39 -37.92
C GLY A 163 -1.98 -4.69 -37.12
N PHE A 164 -1.17 -4.77 -36.06
CA PHE A 164 -0.89 -6.00 -35.32
C PHE A 164 -0.38 -7.15 -36.21
N THR A 165 0.47 -6.82 -37.19
CA THR A 165 0.99 -7.74 -38.21
C THR A 165 2.38 -8.28 -37.89
N ASP A 166 3.00 -7.87 -36.78
CA ASP A 166 4.36 -8.24 -36.41
C ASP A 166 4.45 -9.42 -35.42
N THR A 167 5.69 -9.86 -35.18
CA THR A 167 6.02 -11.00 -34.30
C THR A 167 6.07 -10.66 -32.82
N LEU A 168 6.12 -9.37 -32.45
CA LEU A 168 6.05 -8.92 -31.04
C LEU A 168 4.60 -8.89 -30.53
N ARG A 169 3.77 -9.82 -31.01
CA ARG A 169 2.40 -9.97 -30.56
C ARG A 169 2.39 -10.69 -29.22
N ILE A 170 2.11 -9.94 -28.17
CA ILE A 170 1.88 -10.53 -26.84
C ILE A 170 0.38 -10.64 -26.64
N ASP A 171 -0.04 -11.88 -26.40
CA ASP A 171 -1.42 -12.28 -26.22
C ASP A 171 -1.54 -12.88 -24.81
N SER A 172 -2.18 -12.15 -23.91
CA SER A 172 -2.32 -12.58 -22.52
C SER A 172 -3.77 -12.59 -22.11
N VAL A 173 -4.23 -13.75 -21.62
CA VAL A 173 -5.57 -13.93 -21.07
C VAL A 173 -5.51 -13.76 -19.55
N LEU A 174 -6.29 -12.82 -19.02
CA LEU A 174 -6.28 -12.43 -17.60
C LEU A 174 -7.61 -12.76 -16.94
N ASN A 175 -7.56 -13.45 -15.79
CA ASN A 175 -8.74 -13.84 -15.02
C ASN A 175 -9.21 -12.66 -14.14
N SER A 176 -10.54 -12.48 -14.01
CA SER A 176 -11.28 -11.24 -13.69
C SER A 176 -11.11 -10.57 -12.31
N GLY A 177 -9.93 -10.62 -11.69
CA GLY A 177 -9.67 -9.96 -10.40
C GLY A 177 -8.91 -8.63 -10.48
N LYS A 178 -8.25 -8.32 -11.60
CA LYS A 178 -7.33 -7.17 -11.71
C LYS A 178 -7.57 -6.40 -13.01
N ASN A 179 -7.74 -5.08 -12.90
CA ASN A 179 -7.82 -4.16 -14.05
C ASN A 179 -6.44 -3.57 -14.41
N VAL A 180 -5.38 -4.32 -14.09
CA VAL A 180 -3.99 -3.96 -14.35
C VAL A 180 -3.23 -5.19 -14.81
N LEU A 181 -2.44 -5.03 -15.86
CA LEU A 181 -1.42 -5.98 -16.27
C LEU A 181 -0.05 -5.35 -16.08
N GLU A 182 0.74 -5.96 -15.21
CA GLU A 182 2.14 -5.64 -15.03
C GLU A 182 2.97 -6.33 -16.11
N PHE A 183 3.60 -5.54 -16.96
CA PHE A 183 4.38 -6.07 -18.08
C PHE A 183 5.83 -6.35 -17.67
N SER A 184 6.40 -7.46 -18.14
CA SER A 184 7.76 -7.88 -17.79
C SER A 184 8.82 -6.88 -18.30
N TYR A 185 9.93 -6.82 -17.56
CA TYR A 185 11.16 -6.17 -18.02
C TYR A 185 11.68 -6.90 -19.27
N ASP A 186 12.27 -6.13 -20.19
CA ASP A 186 13.06 -6.55 -21.37
C ASP A 186 12.35 -6.74 -22.73
N THR A 187 11.05 -6.47 -22.85
CA THR A 187 10.35 -6.68 -24.13
C THR A 187 10.30 -5.44 -25.05
N LEU A 188 10.34 -4.23 -24.49
CA LEU A 188 10.20 -2.98 -25.26
C LEU A 188 11.52 -2.26 -25.48
N LYS A 189 11.70 -1.68 -26.67
CA LYS A 189 12.89 -0.92 -27.05
C LYS A 189 12.65 0.58 -26.85
N ILE A 190 13.65 1.31 -26.37
CA ILE A 190 13.58 2.77 -26.29
C ILE A 190 13.42 3.39 -27.69
N GLY A 191 12.72 4.52 -27.76
CA GLY A 191 12.46 5.28 -28.98
C GLY A 191 11.52 4.56 -29.95
N THR A 192 10.75 3.58 -29.46
CA THR A 192 9.84 2.77 -30.29
C THR A 192 8.39 3.07 -29.92
N THR A 193 7.56 3.33 -30.93
CA THR A 193 6.11 3.43 -30.75
C THR A 193 5.47 2.05 -30.78
N TYR A 194 4.69 1.75 -29.75
CA TYR A 194 3.91 0.53 -29.63
C TYR A 194 2.42 0.84 -29.67
N PHE A 195 1.65 -0.11 -30.20
CA PHE A 195 0.21 -0.09 -30.34
C PHE A 195 -0.40 -1.20 -29.52
N TRP A 196 -1.47 -0.91 -28.80
CA TRP A 196 -2.14 -1.88 -27.96
C TRP A 196 -3.66 -1.74 -28.02
N ARG A 197 -4.32 -2.87 -27.83
CA ARG A 197 -5.78 -2.98 -27.74
C ARG A 197 -6.17 -4.13 -26.84
N MET A 198 -7.40 -4.09 -26.32
CA MET A 198 -7.93 -5.13 -25.46
C MET A 198 -9.33 -5.56 -25.86
N ARG A 199 -9.71 -6.79 -25.51
CA ARG A 199 -11.11 -7.24 -25.53
C ARG A 199 -11.39 -8.08 -24.28
N SER A 200 -12.66 -8.22 -23.94
CA SER A 200 -13.11 -9.03 -22.80
C SER A 200 -13.96 -10.21 -23.27
N GLU A 201 -14.10 -11.20 -22.40
CA GLU A 201 -14.90 -12.41 -22.60
C GLU A 201 -15.89 -12.59 -21.45
N ASN A 202 -17.05 -13.17 -21.73
CA ASN A 202 -17.96 -13.77 -20.75
C ASN A 202 -18.48 -15.12 -21.28
N GLU A 203 -19.50 -15.70 -20.66
CA GLU A 203 -20.09 -16.97 -21.11
C GLU A 203 -20.64 -16.95 -22.54
N ALA A 204 -20.95 -15.79 -23.10
CA ALA A 204 -21.38 -15.64 -24.49
C ALA A 204 -20.19 -15.58 -25.48
N GLY A 205 -18.96 -15.46 -24.96
CA GLY A 205 -17.72 -15.43 -25.72
C GLY A 205 -17.04 -14.05 -25.73
N TRP A 206 -16.15 -13.86 -26.70
CA TRP A 206 -15.32 -12.66 -26.84
C TRP A 206 -16.10 -11.48 -27.43
N GLY A 207 -16.05 -10.35 -26.71
CA GLY A 207 -16.55 -9.07 -27.19
C GLY A 207 -15.66 -8.42 -28.25
N ALA A 208 -16.04 -7.21 -28.65
CA ALA A 208 -15.29 -6.41 -29.60
C ALA A 208 -13.93 -5.96 -29.02
N TRP A 209 -12.96 -5.75 -29.90
CA TRP A 209 -11.71 -5.07 -29.55
C TRP A 209 -11.98 -3.59 -29.22
N SER A 210 -11.22 -3.05 -28.27
CA SER A 210 -11.13 -1.62 -28.00
C SER A 210 -10.57 -0.86 -29.19
N ASN A 211 -10.71 0.46 -29.16
CA ASN A 211 -9.88 1.33 -29.98
C ASN A 211 -8.40 1.06 -29.72
N VAL A 212 -7.58 1.23 -30.76
CA VAL A 212 -6.13 1.07 -30.66
C VAL A 212 -5.55 2.31 -29.99
N PHE A 213 -4.84 2.11 -28.89
CA PHE A 213 -4.02 3.13 -28.26
C PHE A 213 -2.56 2.94 -28.67
N SER A 214 -1.80 4.03 -28.71
CA SER A 214 -0.35 4.00 -28.93
C SER A 214 0.41 4.65 -27.78
N PHE A 215 1.69 4.31 -27.62
CA PHE A 215 2.63 4.99 -26.73
C PHE A 215 4.07 4.84 -27.24
N GLU A 216 4.97 5.72 -26.82
CA GLU A 216 6.41 5.64 -27.09
C GLU A 216 7.16 5.30 -25.79
N SER A 217 7.93 4.20 -25.82
CA SER A 217 8.83 3.85 -24.72
C SER A 217 10.11 4.65 -24.81
N SER A 218 10.45 5.41 -23.77
CA SER A 218 11.47 6.48 -23.87
C SER A 218 12.57 6.41 -22.83
N PHE A 219 12.44 5.57 -21.79
CA PHE A 219 13.46 5.46 -20.73
C PHE A 219 13.46 4.09 -20.06
N PHE A 220 14.61 3.75 -19.47
CA PHE A 220 14.79 2.67 -18.50
C PHE A 220 14.77 3.29 -17.11
N PRO A 221 13.66 3.21 -16.35
CA PRO A 221 13.71 3.54 -14.93
C PRO A 221 14.56 2.48 -14.19
N PRO A 222 15.00 2.78 -12.96
CA PRO A 222 15.76 1.83 -12.15
C PRO A 222 15.09 0.47 -11.99
N THR A 223 15.90 -0.56 -11.77
CA THR A 223 15.44 -1.87 -11.32
C THR A 223 14.82 -1.75 -9.92
N LYS A 224 13.71 -2.45 -9.67
CA LYS A 224 13.10 -2.46 -8.32
C LYS A 224 14.10 -3.06 -7.30
N PRO A 225 14.27 -2.43 -6.12
CA PRO A 225 15.15 -2.97 -5.09
C PRO A 225 14.57 -4.25 -4.47
N LYS A 226 15.44 -5.09 -3.91
CA LYS A 226 15.07 -6.25 -3.09
C LYS A 226 15.16 -5.89 -1.62
N LEU A 227 14.11 -6.18 -0.86
CA LEU A 227 14.05 -5.90 0.57
C LEU A 227 14.89 -6.89 1.36
N LEU A 228 15.61 -6.41 2.37
CA LEU A 228 16.51 -7.22 3.22
C LEU A 228 16.05 -7.21 4.68
N ALA A 229 15.81 -6.03 5.26
CA ALA A 229 15.41 -5.88 6.66
C ALA A 229 14.37 -4.76 6.84
N PRO A 230 13.39 -4.89 7.75
CA PRO A 230 13.04 -6.12 8.48
C PRO A 230 12.63 -7.25 7.54
N ALA A 231 13.02 -8.49 7.84
CA ALA A 231 12.69 -9.65 7.01
C ALA A 231 11.17 -9.87 6.96
N ASP A 232 10.66 -10.42 5.84
CA ASP A 232 9.23 -10.63 5.67
C ASP A 232 8.65 -11.57 6.75
N GLY A 233 7.55 -11.14 7.37
CA GLY A 233 6.87 -11.83 8.45
C GLY A 233 7.62 -11.79 9.79
N SER A 234 8.70 -11.02 9.91
CA SER A 234 9.46 -10.93 11.17
C SER A 234 8.62 -10.33 12.31
N VAL A 235 8.74 -10.89 13.50
CA VAL A 235 8.02 -10.45 14.70
C VAL A 235 8.98 -9.86 15.72
N ASN A 236 8.43 -9.19 16.74
CA ASN A 236 9.18 -8.57 17.84
C ASN A 236 10.28 -7.60 17.34
N GLN A 237 10.00 -6.89 16.25
CA GLN A 237 10.92 -5.88 15.73
C GLN A 237 10.92 -4.63 16.60
N TYR A 238 12.03 -3.91 16.62
CA TYR A 238 12.11 -2.64 17.33
C TYR A 238 11.07 -1.65 16.82
N LEU A 239 10.60 -0.75 17.68
CA LEU A 239 9.66 0.31 17.31
C LEU A 239 10.36 1.42 16.49
N THR A 240 11.68 1.33 16.36
CA THR A 240 12.56 2.12 15.49
C THR A 240 13.35 1.19 14.56
N PRO A 241 12.68 0.45 13.66
CA PRO A 241 13.34 -0.56 12.84
C PRO A 241 14.32 0.08 11.86
N THR A 242 15.41 -0.63 11.56
CA THR A 242 16.29 -0.27 10.44
C THR A 242 15.76 -0.93 9.18
N PHE A 243 15.47 -0.11 8.17
CA PHE A 243 15.12 -0.60 6.85
C PHE A 243 16.35 -0.72 5.95
N ASP A 244 16.47 -1.86 5.29
CA ASP A 244 17.59 -2.21 4.44
C ASP A 244 17.13 -2.93 3.17
N TRP A 245 17.76 -2.62 2.05
CA TRP A 245 17.42 -3.12 0.72
C TRP A 245 18.65 -3.10 -0.20
N THR A 246 18.59 -3.85 -1.29
CA THR A 246 19.68 -3.86 -2.28
C THR A 246 19.74 -2.57 -3.08
N THR A 247 20.96 -2.16 -3.46
CA THR A 247 21.15 -1.08 -4.44
C THR A 247 20.52 -1.44 -5.79
N SER A 248 20.07 -0.43 -6.52
CA SER A 248 19.46 -0.52 -7.85
C SER A 248 20.32 0.24 -8.86
N ASP A 249 20.26 -0.16 -10.13
CA ASP A 249 20.96 0.54 -11.21
C ASP A 249 20.39 1.95 -11.45
N GLN A 250 21.24 2.87 -11.91
CA GLN A 250 20.84 4.25 -12.28
C GLN A 250 20.09 5.00 -11.18
N THR A 251 20.27 4.60 -9.92
CA THR A 251 19.48 5.11 -8.79
C THR A 251 20.21 6.19 -8.06
N THR A 252 19.53 7.31 -7.85
CA THR A 252 20.04 8.44 -7.07
C THR A 252 19.23 8.68 -5.79
N ARG A 253 18.04 8.09 -5.68
CA ARG A 253 17.22 8.12 -4.48
C ARG A 253 16.32 6.91 -4.35
N TYR A 254 15.75 6.71 -3.17
CA TYR A 254 14.73 5.69 -2.90
C TYR A 254 13.52 6.32 -2.25
N ARG A 255 12.33 5.85 -2.60
CA ARG A 255 11.10 6.13 -1.86
C ARG A 255 10.68 4.89 -1.09
N ILE A 256 10.58 5.02 0.22
CA ILE A 256 10.02 3.99 1.10
C ILE A 256 8.57 4.33 1.46
N ILE A 257 7.73 3.30 1.57
CA ILE A 257 6.37 3.40 2.08
C ILE A 257 6.23 2.37 3.20
N VAL A 258 5.70 2.79 4.34
CA VAL A 258 5.32 1.92 5.46
C VAL A 258 3.86 2.21 5.79
N ALA A 259 3.03 1.17 5.87
CA ALA A 259 1.60 1.25 6.11
C ALA A 259 1.12 0.20 7.11
N THR A 260 -0.07 0.36 7.67
CA THR A 260 -0.70 -0.63 8.58
C THR A 260 -1.52 -1.70 7.86
N ASP A 261 -1.65 -1.61 6.53
CA ASP A 261 -2.40 -2.55 5.70
C ASP A 261 -1.56 -3.04 4.51
N HIS A 262 -1.84 -4.27 4.08
CA HIS A 262 -1.13 -4.92 2.98
C HIS A 262 -1.26 -4.18 1.63
N ASN A 263 -2.35 -3.44 1.42
CA ASN A 263 -2.59 -2.68 0.20
C ASN A 263 -1.91 -1.31 0.20
N LEU A 264 -1.15 -0.97 1.26
CA LEU A 264 -0.39 0.27 1.40
C LEU A 264 -1.28 1.54 1.29
N THR A 265 -2.52 1.47 1.78
CA THR A 265 -3.48 2.58 1.74
C THR A 265 -3.42 3.47 2.97
N SER A 266 -3.13 2.89 4.13
CA SER A 266 -3.01 3.53 5.45
C SER A 266 -1.54 3.82 5.74
N ILE A 267 -0.97 4.76 4.99
CA ILE A 267 0.45 5.10 5.06
C ILE A 267 0.78 5.76 6.40
N VAL A 268 1.70 5.16 7.14
CA VAL A 268 2.24 5.68 8.40
C VAL A 268 3.58 6.35 8.17
N TYR A 269 4.30 6.02 7.10
CA TYR A 269 5.53 6.70 6.70
C TYR A 269 5.70 6.67 5.18
N SER A 270 6.08 7.81 4.59
CA SER A 270 6.62 7.84 3.24
C SER A 270 7.61 8.98 3.11
N ASP A 271 8.79 8.67 2.54
CA ASP A 271 9.85 9.66 2.35
C ASP A 271 10.78 9.23 1.21
N SER A 272 11.52 10.18 0.66
CA SER A 272 12.56 9.98 -0.35
C SER A 272 13.95 10.19 0.25
N SER A 273 14.81 9.18 0.21
CA SER A 273 16.19 9.22 0.71
C SER A 273 17.20 9.07 -0.43
N ASP A 274 18.23 9.93 -0.46
CA ASP A 274 19.36 9.83 -1.39
C ASP A 274 20.37 8.75 -0.99
N LYS A 275 20.12 8.03 0.12
CA LYS A 275 21.03 7.00 0.67
C LYS A 275 20.46 5.60 0.54
N ASN A 276 21.33 4.67 0.14
CA ASN A 276 21.10 3.23 -0.05
C ASN A 276 20.78 2.45 1.24
N SER A 277 20.77 3.08 2.41
CA SER A 277 20.35 2.42 3.65
C SER A 277 20.04 3.44 4.74
N VAL A 278 19.08 3.04 5.57
CA VAL A 278 18.73 3.58 6.89
C VAL A 278 17.89 4.86 6.92
N LEU A 279 16.60 4.66 7.18
CA LEU A 279 15.83 5.58 8.02
C LEU A 279 16.38 5.50 9.45
N TRP A 280 17.19 6.47 9.85
CA TRP A 280 17.54 6.65 11.25
C TRP A 280 16.35 7.33 11.93
N PHE A 281 15.46 6.56 12.55
CA PHE A 281 14.41 7.09 13.41
C PHE A 281 14.93 7.91 14.61
N GLN A 282 16.25 7.96 14.83
CA GLN A 282 16.88 8.71 15.91
C GLN A 282 16.81 10.24 15.75
N ASP A 283 16.75 10.78 14.52
CA ASP A 283 16.78 12.24 14.33
C ASP A 283 15.40 12.90 14.43
N ASN A 284 14.31 12.17 14.14
CA ASN A 284 12.95 12.72 14.13
C ASN A 284 12.04 12.18 15.26
N ASN A 285 12.55 11.34 16.16
CA ASN A 285 11.83 10.80 17.32
C ASN A 285 10.48 10.12 16.99
N ARG A 286 10.35 9.56 15.78
CA ARG A 286 9.12 8.92 15.32
C ARG A 286 9.14 7.46 15.76
N LEU A 287 8.20 7.09 16.63
CA LEU A 287 8.09 5.74 17.17
C LEU A 287 6.94 5.02 16.47
N LEU A 288 7.16 3.79 15.99
CA LEU A 288 6.06 2.94 15.54
C LEU A 288 5.26 2.44 16.75
N ASN A 289 3.95 2.25 16.59
CA ASN A 289 3.11 1.72 17.66
C ASN A 289 3.56 0.31 18.07
N PRO A 290 3.52 -0.05 19.37
CA PRO A 290 3.84 -1.38 19.86
C PRO A 290 2.83 -2.43 19.35
N SER A 291 3.25 -3.69 19.30
CA SER A 291 2.41 -4.85 18.92
C SER A 291 1.61 -4.65 17.63
N THR A 292 2.16 -3.93 16.66
CA THR A 292 1.47 -3.52 15.44
C THR A 292 2.17 -4.13 14.23
N THR A 293 1.40 -4.75 13.34
CA THR A 293 1.91 -5.23 12.05
C THR A 293 1.94 -4.10 11.04
N TYR A 294 3.09 -3.92 10.40
CA TYR A 294 3.30 -2.98 9.31
C TYR A 294 3.66 -3.73 8.04
N HIS A 295 3.31 -3.11 6.91
CA HIS A 295 3.67 -3.52 5.58
C HIS A 295 4.54 -2.44 4.94
N TRP A 296 5.58 -2.82 4.22
CA TRP A 296 6.50 -1.86 3.64
C TRP A 296 7.01 -2.28 2.28
N THR A 297 7.34 -1.27 1.48
CA THR A 297 7.88 -1.42 0.12
C THR A 297 8.81 -0.26 -0.21
N VAL A 298 9.70 -0.46 -1.17
CA VAL A 298 10.66 0.54 -1.63
C VAL A 298 10.66 0.62 -3.16
N ALA A 299 10.71 1.84 -3.69
CA ALA A 299 10.97 2.09 -5.11
C ALA A 299 12.27 2.88 -5.28
N ALA A 300 13.08 2.49 -6.27
CA ALA A 300 14.29 3.20 -6.67
C ALA A 300 13.94 4.34 -7.64
N GLY A 301 14.57 5.50 -7.51
CA GLY A 301 14.35 6.68 -8.34
C GLY A 301 15.64 7.23 -8.93
N ASN A 302 15.57 7.81 -10.12
CA ASN A 302 16.69 8.45 -10.79
C ASN A 302 16.56 9.99 -10.84
N ASP A 303 17.57 10.65 -11.40
CA ASP A 303 17.64 12.12 -11.47
C ASP A 303 16.54 12.74 -12.35
N ASP A 304 16.00 11.97 -13.29
CA ASP A 304 14.88 12.37 -14.15
C ASP A 304 13.51 12.23 -13.47
N ASN A 305 13.49 11.91 -12.17
CA ASN A 305 12.27 11.70 -11.38
C ASN A 305 11.38 10.53 -11.85
N PHE A 306 11.99 9.54 -12.50
CA PHE A 306 11.35 8.27 -12.76
C PHE A 306 11.65 7.29 -11.64
N TYR A 307 10.62 6.54 -11.24
CA TYR A 307 10.74 5.48 -10.25
C TYR A 307 10.58 4.10 -10.88
N SER A 308 11.30 3.13 -10.33
CA SER A 308 11.05 1.71 -10.53
C SER A 308 9.62 1.37 -10.11
N ARG A 309 9.18 0.14 -10.45
CA ARG A 309 8.08 -0.49 -9.69
C ARG A 309 8.47 -0.54 -8.21
N ASN A 310 7.46 -0.50 -7.34
CA ASN A 310 7.65 -0.84 -5.94
C ASN A 310 8.24 -2.26 -5.84
N SER A 311 9.08 -2.49 -4.84
CA SER A 311 9.54 -3.82 -4.44
C SER A 311 8.35 -4.70 -4.08
N ASP A 312 8.60 -6.00 -3.90
CA ASP A 312 7.63 -6.84 -3.22
C ASP A 312 7.34 -6.26 -1.82
N THR A 313 6.11 -6.44 -1.34
CA THR A 313 5.70 -5.91 -0.03
C THR A 313 6.11 -6.90 1.06
N PHE A 314 7.00 -6.47 1.96
CA PHE A 314 7.31 -7.22 3.16
C PHE A 314 6.41 -6.78 4.33
N SER A 315 6.28 -7.64 5.32
CA SER A 315 5.57 -7.37 6.57
C SER A 315 6.46 -7.59 7.79
N PHE A 316 6.19 -6.88 8.89
CA PHE A 316 6.80 -7.14 10.18
C PHE A 316 5.90 -6.68 11.33
N THR A 317 6.06 -7.25 12.52
CA THR A 317 5.32 -6.87 13.73
C THR A 317 6.27 -6.29 14.77
N THR A 318 5.95 -5.09 15.28
CA THR A 318 6.72 -4.43 16.33
C THR A 318 6.57 -5.12 17.69
N SER A 319 7.59 -5.00 18.53
CA SER A 319 7.60 -5.46 19.92
C SER A 319 6.49 -4.81 20.74
N ALA A 320 6.05 -5.48 21.80
CA ALA A 320 5.16 -4.91 22.80
C ALA A 320 5.88 -3.94 23.75
N ILE A 321 7.22 -3.96 23.77
CA ILE A 321 8.06 -3.20 24.68
C ILE A 321 8.37 -1.84 24.07
N ASN A 322 8.16 -0.76 24.82
CA ASN A 322 8.59 0.58 24.41
C ASN A 322 10.09 0.77 24.66
N PRO A 323 10.81 1.51 23.77
CA PRO A 323 12.21 1.82 23.99
C PRO A 323 12.42 2.68 25.24
N PRO A 324 13.65 2.69 25.79
CA PRO A 324 13.96 3.52 26.95
C PRO A 324 13.80 5.00 26.62
N GLN A 325 13.61 5.83 27.66
CA GLN A 325 13.65 7.28 27.48
C GLN A 325 15.10 7.78 27.38
N ARG A 326 15.25 9.00 26.87
CA ARG A 326 16.55 9.66 26.70
C ARG A 326 17.32 9.69 28.03
N PRO A 327 18.60 9.29 28.06
CA PRO A 327 19.45 9.49 29.24
C PRO A 327 19.62 10.98 29.58
N VAL A 328 19.61 11.31 30.87
CA VAL A 328 19.75 12.69 31.39
C VAL A 328 20.81 12.78 32.48
N ASN A 329 21.02 13.97 33.06
CA ASN A 329 21.99 14.21 34.15
C ASN A 329 23.41 13.75 33.83
N LEU A 330 23.81 13.97 32.58
CA LEU A 330 25.11 13.58 32.07
C LEU A 330 26.24 14.27 32.85
N THR A 331 27.27 13.50 33.20
CA THR A 331 28.57 14.03 33.66
C THR A 331 29.71 13.30 32.95
N PRO A 332 30.84 13.97 32.67
CA PRO A 332 31.14 15.37 32.99
C PRO A 332 30.42 16.39 32.08
N LYS A 333 29.94 17.48 32.67
CA LYS A 333 29.34 18.61 31.94
C LYS A 333 30.43 19.47 31.26
N THR A 334 30.01 20.35 30.35
CA THR A 334 30.86 21.27 29.55
C THR A 334 31.96 21.99 30.32
N ALA A 335 33.08 22.21 29.64
CA ALA A 335 34.26 22.90 30.16
C ALA A 335 34.90 22.28 31.41
N SER A 336 34.52 21.06 31.82
CA SER A 336 35.32 20.33 32.80
C SER A 336 36.69 20.02 32.18
N VAL A 337 37.75 20.46 32.86
CA VAL A 337 39.11 20.01 32.56
C VAL A 337 39.26 18.66 33.22
N GLN A 338 39.36 17.64 32.38
CA GLN A 338 39.69 16.31 32.85
C GLN A 338 41.20 16.24 32.90
N HIS A 339 41.76 16.29 34.11
CA HIS A 339 43.19 16.04 34.39
C HIS A 339 43.61 14.58 34.15
N SER A 340 42.77 13.84 33.44
CA SER A 340 42.93 12.44 33.10
C SER A 340 42.47 12.26 31.66
N ARG A 341 43.26 11.51 30.89
CA ARG A 341 42.84 10.98 29.57
C ARG A 341 41.86 9.81 29.69
N ARG A 342 41.41 9.55 30.93
CA ARG A 342 40.49 8.50 31.30
C ARG A 342 39.30 9.04 32.10
N PRO A 343 38.50 9.95 31.53
CA PRO A 343 37.30 10.42 32.21
C PRO A 343 36.33 9.27 32.47
N THR A 344 35.58 9.40 33.56
CA THR A 344 34.39 8.58 33.83
C THR A 344 33.18 9.36 33.40
N PHE A 345 32.38 8.78 32.52
CA PHE A 345 31.10 9.31 32.08
C PHE A 345 29.99 8.66 32.90
N THR A 346 29.03 9.43 33.38
CA THR A 346 27.83 8.93 34.05
C THR A 346 26.58 9.62 33.52
N TRP A 347 25.45 8.94 33.64
CA TRP A 347 24.13 9.45 33.27
C TRP A 347 23.06 8.83 34.17
N THR A 348 21.82 9.27 34.02
CA THR A 348 20.66 8.71 34.74
C THR A 348 19.63 8.23 33.71
N GLU A 349 19.15 7.02 33.92
CA GLU A 349 17.99 6.48 33.21
C GLU A 349 16.71 7.20 33.63
N THR A 350 15.80 7.40 32.70
CA THR A 350 14.50 8.03 32.97
C THR A 350 13.37 7.17 32.45
N GLY A 351 12.18 7.37 33.02
CA GLY A 351 10.95 6.76 32.54
C GLY A 351 10.72 5.31 32.99
N PRO A 352 9.59 4.71 32.56
CA PRO A 352 9.14 3.40 33.04
C PRO A 352 9.76 2.21 32.29
N TYR A 353 10.53 2.45 31.23
CA TYR A 353 11.09 1.41 30.37
C TYR A 353 12.60 1.30 30.60
N PRO A 354 13.07 0.30 31.35
CA PRO A 354 14.49 0.16 31.70
C PRO A 354 15.32 -0.17 30.45
N ALA A 355 16.59 0.24 30.48
CA ALA A 355 17.56 -0.09 29.45
C ALA A 355 18.33 -1.37 29.80
N ASP A 356 18.56 -2.22 28.81
CA ASP A 356 19.42 -3.40 28.94
C ASP A 356 20.90 -3.05 28.67
N SER A 357 21.12 -1.97 27.90
CA SER A 357 22.45 -1.49 27.54
C SER A 357 22.46 -0.02 27.13
N PHE A 358 23.64 0.58 27.12
CA PHE A 358 23.92 1.94 26.67
C PHE A 358 25.07 1.98 25.69
N TYR A 359 25.05 2.97 24.80
CA TYR A 359 26.13 3.22 23.87
C TYR A 359 26.61 4.66 24.03
N LEU A 360 27.84 4.84 24.48
CA LEU A 360 28.53 6.12 24.64
C LEU A 360 29.26 6.46 23.34
N HIS A 361 29.02 7.65 22.81
CA HIS A 361 29.60 8.17 21.58
C HIS A 361 30.47 9.40 21.89
N ILE A 362 31.78 9.33 21.60
CA ILE A 362 32.76 10.39 21.85
C ILE A 362 33.40 10.80 20.52
N SER A 363 33.38 12.09 20.20
CA SER A 363 33.85 12.69 18.94
C SER A 363 34.73 13.90 19.23
N THR A 364 35.57 14.31 18.28
CA THR A 364 36.27 15.61 18.29
C THR A 364 35.49 16.72 17.56
N PHE A 365 34.36 16.40 16.94
CA PHE A 365 33.48 17.35 16.27
C PHE A 365 32.09 17.33 16.91
N ASN A 366 31.47 18.50 17.07
CA ASN A 366 30.10 18.60 17.61
C ASN A 366 29.04 17.96 16.69
N SER A 367 29.37 17.79 15.41
CA SER A 367 28.58 17.11 14.39
C SER A 367 28.70 15.58 14.47
N PHE A 368 29.62 15.04 15.28
CA PHE A 368 29.90 13.60 15.37
C PHE A 368 30.26 12.97 14.00
N THR A 369 30.98 13.70 13.15
CA THR A 369 31.34 13.30 11.77
C THR A 369 32.74 12.71 11.61
N ASP A 370 33.56 12.69 12.67
CA ASP A 370 34.89 12.05 12.63
C ASP A 370 34.83 10.54 12.92
N THR A 371 36.00 9.90 13.02
CA THR A 371 36.13 8.54 13.55
C THR A 371 35.85 8.51 15.04
N ALA A 372 34.61 8.77 15.39
CA ALA A 372 34.14 8.86 16.75
C ALA A 372 34.16 7.47 17.41
N ARG A 373 34.44 7.46 18.71
CA ARG A 373 34.47 6.25 19.52
C ARG A 373 33.06 5.93 20.00
N LEU A 374 32.56 4.75 19.66
CA LEU A 374 31.29 4.20 20.14
C LEU A 374 31.55 3.00 21.05
N VAL A 375 31.09 3.05 22.31
CA VAL A 375 31.31 1.95 23.28
C VAL A 375 30.02 1.53 23.98
N GLY A 376 29.81 0.22 24.10
CA GLY A 376 28.71 -0.37 24.85
C GLY A 376 29.01 -0.58 26.33
N THR A 377 28.00 -0.37 27.18
CA THR A 377 28.01 -0.74 28.62
C THR A 377 26.62 -1.19 29.05
N THR A 378 26.50 -1.97 30.12
CA THR A 378 25.22 -2.39 30.72
C THR A 378 24.83 -1.57 31.95
N THR A 379 25.71 -0.66 32.39
CA THR A 379 25.47 0.21 33.54
C THR A 379 25.48 1.67 33.10
N PRO A 380 24.85 2.60 33.85
CA PRO A 380 24.77 4.01 33.47
C PRO A 380 26.07 4.79 33.74
N THR A 381 27.21 4.13 33.53
CA THR A 381 28.56 4.65 33.71
C THR A 381 29.54 3.98 32.76
N TYR A 382 30.56 4.73 32.34
CA TYR A 382 31.68 4.21 31.57
C TYR A 382 32.96 4.96 31.88
N THR A 383 34.00 4.24 32.34
CA THR A 383 35.34 4.79 32.50
C THR A 383 36.22 4.36 31.34
N ILE A 384 36.86 5.33 30.70
CA ILE A 384 37.81 5.06 29.62
C ILE A 384 38.96 4.15 30.13
N PRO A 385 39.23 3.02 29.45
CA PRO A 385 40.22 2.04 29.89
C PRO A 385 41.66 2.52 29.63
N ASN A 386 42.61 1.95 30.38
CA ASN A 386 44.03 2.32 30.31
C ASN A 386 44.67 2.08 28.93
N ASN A 387 44.26 1.02 28.23
CA ASN A 387 44.84 0.62 26.96
C ASN A 387 44.31 1.41 25.76
N SER A 388 43.33 2.29 25.96
CA SER A 388 42.75 3.13 24.91
C SER A 388 42.30 4.47 25.49
N PRO A 389 43.24 5.32 25.96
CA PRO A 389 42.93 6.65 26.46
C PRO A 389 42.50 7.57 25.31
N ILE A 390 41.59 8.51 25.58
CA ILE A 390 41.23 9.54 24.60
C ILE A 390 42.40 10.53 24.41
N MET A 391 42.38 11.32 23.33
CA MET A 391 43.47 12.27 23.02
C MET A 391 43.67 13.26 24.17
N PHE A 392 44.89 13.77 24.38
CA PHE A 392 45.18 14.81 25.37
C PHE A 392 45.17 16.19 24.72
N ASP A 393 44.97 17.24 25.51
CA ASP A 393 44.90 18.65 25.09
C ASP A 393 43.92 18.87 23.93
N LYS A 394 42.78 18.19 24.00
CA LYS A 394 41.74 18.20 22.96
C LYS A 394 40.34 18.27 23.54
N VAL A 395 39.48 19.04 22.87
CA VAL A 395 38.05 19.05 23.14
C VAL A 395 37.41 17.81 22.52
N HIS A 396 36.60 17.13 23.32
CA HIS A 396 35.81 15.99 22.90
C HIS A 396 34.34 16.28 23.20
N TYR A 397 33.48 16.05 22.21
CA TYR A 397 32.04 16.05 22.33
C TYR A 397 31.55 14.65 22.61
N TRP A 398 30.53 14.51 23.46
CA TRP A 398 30.05 13.20 23.84
C TRP A 398 28.54 13.18 24.09
N ARG A 399 27.92 12.05 23.77
CA ARG A 399 26.50 11.75 23.99
C ARG A 399 26.30 10.27 24.26
N VAL A 400 25.17 9.90 24.83
CA VAL A 400 24.84 8.50 25.16
C VAL A 400 23.41 8.16 24.73
N VAL A 401 23.20 6.94 24.28
CA VAL A 401 21.88 6.39 23.95
C VAL A 401 21.63 5.13 24.78
N ALA A 402 20.38 4.93 25.20
CA ALA A 402 19.94 3.73 25.91
C ALA A 402 19.27 2.75 24.91
N LYS A 403 19.32 1.46 25.20
CA LYS A 403 18.73 0.40 24.37
C LYS A 403 18.04 -0.66 25.23
N ASN A 404 16.86 -1.09 24.82
CA ASN A 404 16.23 -2.33 25.27
C ASN A 404 15.63 -3.10 24.08
N ASP A 405 14.82 -4.12 24.36
CA ASP A 405 14.10 -4.92 23.35
C ASP A 405 13.04 -4.15 22.54
N GLY A 406 12.62 -2.96 22.98
CA GLY A 406 11.79 -2.03 22.22
C GLY A 406 12.57 -1.18 21.21
N GLY A 407 13.90 -1.13 21.36
CA GLY A 407 14.82 -0.39 20.50
C GLY A 407 15.68 0.61 21.25
N PHE A 408 16.21 1.60 20.52
CA PHE A 408 17.02 2.67 21.08
C PHE A 408 16.16 3.85 21.54
N SER A 409 16.58 4.50 22.63
CA SER A 409 16.13 5.83 22.98
C SER A 409 16.61 6.86 21.96
N PRO A 410 16.13 8.11 22.00
CA PRO A 410 16.87 9.24 21.44
C PRO A 410 18.25 9.34 22.09
N TRP A 411 19.25 9.82 21.34
CA TRP A 411 20.52 10.25 21.92
C TRP A 411 20.29 11.27 23.01
N SER A 412 21.09 11.27 24.07
CA SER A 412 21.15 12.41 24.99
C SER A 412 21.49 13.70 24.23
N TYR A 413 21.17 14.86 24.81
CA TYR A 413 21.88 16.07 24.42
C TYR A 413 23.38 15.86 24.68
N TYR A 414 24.22 16.45 23.84
CA TYR A 414 25.66 16.26 23.96
C TYR A 414 26.28 17.31 24.86
N TRP A 415 27.36 16.93 25.52
CA TRP A 415 28.25 17.84 26.23
C TRP A 415 29.65 17.75 25.64
N ASN A 416 30.56 18.60 26.10
CA ASN A 416 31.97 18.47 25.79
C ASN A 416 32.84 18.36 27.04
N LEU A 417 34.08 17.94 26.86
CA LEU A 417 35.12 18.02 27.88
C LEU A 417 36.45 18.32 27.21
N THR A 418 37.38 18.89 27.97
CA THR A 418 38.78 19.03 27.53
C THR A 418 39.63 18.09 28.37
N THR A 419 40.35 17.18 27.72
CA THR A 419 41.41 16.43 28.38
C THR A 419 42.66 17.29 28.42
N SER A 420 43.33 17.40 29.57
CA SER A 420 44.64 18.04 29.62
C SER A 420 45.52 17.52 30.74
N ILE A 421 46.82 17.39 30.48
CA ILE A 421 47.83 16.93 31.46
C ILE A 421 48.56 18.13 32.10
N ASN A 422 48.70 19.23 31.37
CA ASN A 422 49.33 20.46 31.85
C ASN A 422 48.23 21.48 32.05
N ASN A 423 47.80 21.74 33.28
CA ASN A 423 46.71 22.67 33.65
C ASN A 423 46.72 23.91 32.71
N PRO A 424 45.99 23.87 31.57
CA PRO A 424 46.13 24.97 30.65
C PRO A 424 45.42 26.15 31.31
N ASP A 425 45.78 27.37 30.94
CA ASP A 425 44.85 28.48 31.15
C ASP A 425 43.63 28.27 30.21
N VAL A 426 42.76 27.30 30.52
CA VAL A 426 41.83 26.64 29.55
C VAL A 426 40.46 27.28 29.38
N ASN A 427 40.20 28.44 29.97
CA ASN A 427 38.97 29.13 29.65
C ASN A 427 39.16 29.87 28.31
N ALA A 428 38.87 29.19 27.19
CA ALA A 428 38.77 29.83 25.87
C ALA A 428 37.76 30.98 25.89
N PHE A 429 36.81 30.95 26.82
CA PHE A 429 35.85 31.99 27.13
C PHE A 429 35.95 32.34 28.63
N THR A 430 36.30 33.58 28.96
CA THR A 430 36.05 34.09 30.32
C THR A 430 34.62 34.58 30.35
N ALA A 431 33.66 33.67 30.48
CA ALA A 431 32.25 34.03 30.44
C ALA A 431 31.67 34.26 31.86
N LYS A 432 30.76 35.23 31.97
CA LYS A 432 30.04 35.55 33.21
C LYS A 432 28.59 35.87 32.89
N LEU A 433 27.72 35.60 33.86
CA LEU A 433 26.30 35.96 33.82
C LEU A 433 25.94 36.86 34.99
N TYR A 434 25.37 38.02 34.67
CA TYR A 434 24.87 38.94 35.67
C TYR A 434 23.64 39.71 35.17
N PRO A 435 22.55 39.82 35.95
CA PRO A 435 22.35 39.21 37.27
C PRO A 435 22.10 37.69 37.21
N ASN A 436 22.51 36.98 38.26
CA ASN A 436 22.16 35.59 38.55
C ASN A 436 21.89 35.48 40.05
N PRO A 437 20.64 35.22 40.52
CA PRO A 437 19.46 34.84 39.73
C PRO A 437 18.94 35.93 38.76
N ALA A 438 18.34 35.51 37.65
CA ALA A 438 17.77 36.35 36.60
C ALA A 438 16.24 36.33 36.66
N THR A 439 15.59 37.49 36.45
CA THR A 439 14.12 37.60 36.46
C THR A 439 13.54 37.74 35.05
N THR A 440 13.88 38.81 34.32
CA THR A 440 13.44 39.02 32.92
C THR A 440 14.58 38.94 31.94
N SER A 441 15.81 39.29 32.37
CA SER A 441 17.00 39.23 31.53
C SER A 441 18.25 38.98 32.36
N THR A 442 19.30 38.54 31.68
CA THR A 442 20.65 38.44 32.22
C THR A 442 21.66 38.78 31.13
N SER A 443 22.78 39.39 31.49
CA SER A 443 23.84 39.75 30.54
C SER A 443 24.91 38.66 30.53
N PHE A 444 25.20 38.14 29.33
CA PHE A 444 26.24 37.16 29.10
C PHE A 444 27.48 37.85 28.53
N GLU A 445 28.46 38.06 29.40
CA GLU A 445 29.75 38.63 29.04
C GLU A 445 30.73 37.51 28.72
N PHE A 446 31.50 37.62 27.64
CA PHE A 446 32.56 36.68 27.28
C PHE A 446 33.65 37.36 26.44
N GLU A 447 34.81 36.71 26.31
CA GLU A 447 35.93 37.21 25.51
C GLU A 447 36.36 36.16 24.49
N LEU A 448 36.52 36.57 23.24
CA LEU A 448 37.05 35.75 22.16
C LEU A 448 38.51 36.12 21.89
N LYS A 449 39.42 35.16 22.02
CA LYS A 449 40.84 35.35 21.69
C LYS A 449 41.09 35.43 20.17
N GLN A 450 40.17 34.88 19.37
CA GLN A 450 40.23 34.87 17.91
C GLN A 450 38.82 35.01 17.34
N ALA A 451 38.72 35.64 16.17
CA ALA A 451 37.46 35.80 15.46
C ALA A 451 36.98 34.45 14.95
N GLN A 452 35.74 34.08 15.28
CA GLN A 452 35.17 32.79 14.93
C GLN A 452 33.64 32.85 14.88
N THR A 453 33.03 31.86 14.25
CA THR A 453 31.59 31.63 14.38
C THR A 453 31.31 31.06 15.75
N VAL A 454 30.38 31.68 16.47
CA VAL A 454 29.89 31.17 17.76
C VAL A 454 28.38 31.00 17.73
N ARG A 455 27.91 30.10 18.57
CA ARG A 455 26.49 29.90 18.88
C ARG A 455 26.28 29.95 20.38
N ILE A 456 25.35 30.79 20.81
CA ILE A 456 24.95 30.98 22.20
C ILE A 456 23.49 30.58 22.34
N ALA A 457 23.20 29.74 23.33
CA ALA A 457 21.86 29.23 23.59
C ALA A 457 21.64 29.05 25.10
N VAL A 458 20.39 29.09 25.55
CA VAL A 458 20.01 28.64 26.89
C VAL A 458 19.51 27.21 26.80
N THR A 459 19.99 26.35 27.69
CA THR A 459 19.51 24.98 27.83
C THR A 459 18.92 24.73 29.21
N ASP A 460 17.95 23.84 29.32
CA ASP A 460 17.49 23.32 30.61
C ASP A 460 18.54 22.36 31.23
N ILE A 461 18.27 21.85 32.44
CA ILE A 461 19.20 20.96 33.16
C ILE A 461 19.49 19.63 32.44
N SER A 462 18.63 19.23 31.49
CA SER A 462 18.81 18.02 30.69
C SER A 462 19.74 18.26 29.49
N GLY A 463 20.06 19.52 29.18
CA GLY A 463 20.83 19.93 28.00
C GLY A 463 19.97 20.27 26.79
N ARG A 464 18.64 20.26 26.91
CA ARG A 464 17.73 20.68 25.83
C ARG A 464 17.81 22.19 25.67
N GLU A 465 18.02 22.64 24.45
CA GLU A 465 17.89 24.05 24.11
C GLU A 465 16.46 24.54 24.28
N VAL A 466 16.31 25.63 25.03
CA VAL A 466 15.03 26.31 25.29
C VAL A 466 15.00 27.73 24.73
N LEU A 467 16.16 28.29 24.36
CA LEU A 467 16.26 29.61 23.74
C LEU A 467 17.54 29.69 22.91
N GLU A 468 17.42 30.05 21.63
CA GLU A 468 18.56 30.52 20.85
C GLU A 468 18.82 32.00 21.17
N VAL A 469 20.06 32.34 21.54
CA VAL A 469 20.44 33.70 21.92
C VAL A 469 21.17 34.39 20.78
N TYR A 470 22.12 33.69 20.15
CA TYR A 470 22.92 34.22 19.06
C TYR A 470 23.54 33.11 18.22
N SER A 471 23.63 33.30 16.92
CA SER A 471 24.38 32.43 16.02
C SER A 471 25.01 33.27 14.91
N GLY A 472 26.34 33.27 14.83
CA GLY A 472 27.03 34.08 13.84
C GLY A 472 28.52 34.27 14.11
N LYS A 473 29.20 35.00 13.21
CA LYS A 473 30.60 35.36 13.37
C LYS A 473 30.75 36.50 14.38
N LEU A 474 31.74 36.42 15.26
CA LEU A 474 32.14 37.49 16.17
C LEU A 474 33.65 37.69 16.09
N ASP A 475 34.08 38.94 16.27
CA ASP A 475 35.49 39.33 16.25
C ASP A 475 36.23 38.95 17.55
N ALA A 476 37.55 38.96 17.49
CA ALA A 476 38.44 38.74 18.63
C ALA A 476 38.38 39.92 19.62
N SER A 477 37.35 39.94 20.47
CA SER A 477 37.14 41.00 21.47
C SER A 477 36.31 40.50 22.65
N LYS A 478 36.09 41.38 23.63
CA LYS A 478 35.04 41.21 24.62
C LYS A 478 33.68 41.47 23.97
N HIS A 479 32.70 40.66 24.35
CA HIS A 479 31.31 40.73 23.92
C HIS A 479 30.42 40.71 25.14
N ASN A 480 29.30 41.42 25.07
CA ASN A 480 28.25 41.38 26.07
C ASN A 480 26.91 41.26 25.36
N ILE A 481 26.21 40.15 25.57
CA ILE A 481 24.95 39.84 24.92
C ILE A 481 23.86 39.72 25.98
N ALA A 482 22.81 40.51 25.84
CA ALA A 482 21.63 40.42 26.69
C ALA A 482 20.81 39.17 26.33
N ILE A 483 20.45 38.39 27.33
CA ILE A 483 19.61 37.20 27.21
C ILE A 483 18.25 37.52 27.82
N ASN A 484 17.21 37.54 27.00
CA ASN A 484 15.83 37.66 27.48
C ASN A 484 15.34 36.29 27.97
N VAL A 485 15.12 36.16 29.26
CA VAL A 485 14.65 34.93 29.91
C VAL A 485 13.23 35.06 30.44
N ALA A 486 12.51 36.14 30.13
CA ALA A 486 11.20 36.46 30.72
C ALA A 486 10.16 35.36 30.49
N GLU A 487 10.22 34.70 29.33
CA GLU A 487 9.28 33.63 28.95
C GLU A 487 9.69 32.23 29.47
N LEU A 488 10.88 32.11 30.08
CA LEU A 488 11.33 30.85 30.65
C LEU A 488 10.66 30.61 32.02
N PRO A 489 10.14 29.40 32.28
CA PRO A 489 9.68 29.00 33.62
C PRO A 489 10.78 29.16 34.67
N ALA A 490 10.40 29.42 35.93
CA ALA A 490 11.34 29.43 37.04
C ALA A 490 12.07 28.09 37.16
N GLY A 491 13.39 28.12 37.34
CA GLY A 491 14.21 26.91 37.35
C GLY A 491 15.70 27.14 37.14
N ASN A 492 16.43 26.04 37.06
CA ASN A 492 17.87 26.03 36.79
C ASN A 492 18.12 25.85 35.29
N TYR A 493 18.98 26.69 34.73
CA TYR A 493 19.34 26.67 33.32
C TYR A 493 20.85 26.79 33.15
N TYR A 494 21.30 26.58 31.93
CA TYR A 494 22.66 26.84 31.51
C TYR A 494 22.64 27.77 30.30
N THR A 495 23.46 28.81 30.30
CA THR A 495 23.81 29.49 29.05
C THR A 495 25.03 28.81 28.48
N VAL A 496 24.93 28.35 27.24
CA VAL A 496 25.95 27.62 26.51
C VAL A 496 26.50 28.52 25.41
N ILE A 497 27.83 28.69 25.36
CA ILE A 497 28.54 29.21 24.18
C ILE A 497 29.31 28.07 23.53
N SER A 498 29.20 27.94 22.21
CA SER A 498 29.96 27.01 21.39
C SER A 498 30.66 27.77 20.26
N GLY A 499 31.95 27.53 20.09
CA GLY A 499 32.78 28.03 18.99
C GLY A 499 33.35 26.86 18.18
N ALA A 500 34.35 27.14 17.34
CA ALA A 500 34.95 26.13 16.48
C ALA A 500 35.61 24.99 17.29
N ASP A 501 36.37 25.35 18.32
CA ASP A 501 37.21 24.41 19.05
C ASP A 501 36.83 24.25 20.53
N ALA A 502 35.84 24.97 21.02
CA ALA A 502 35.49 24.99 22.44
C ALA A 502 34.01 25.25 22.68
N MET A 503 33.51 24.76 23.81
CA MET A 503 32.16 25.06 24.31
C MET A 503 32.25 25.20 25.84
N GLN A 504 31.52 26.16 26.39
CA GLN A 504 31.39 26.41 27.82
C GLN A 504 29.92 26.59 28.16
N ALA A 505 29.48 26.08 29.31
CA ALA A 505 28.15 26.36 29.84
C ALA A 505 28.25 26.95 31.24
N ILE A 506 27.46 28.00 31.50
CA ILE A 506 27.41 28.68 32.78
C ILE A 506 26.02 28.49 33.38
N PRO A 507 25.91 27.93 34.61
CA PRO A 507 24.64 27.77 35.27
C PRO A 507 24.08 29.13 35.70
N PHE A 508 22.76 29.30 35.56
CA PHE A 508 22.03 30.40 36.17
C PHE A 508 20.65 29.96 36.64
N ILE A 509 20.09 30.72 37.57
CA ILE A 509 18.75 30.50 38.13
C ILE A 509 17.81 31.52 37.52
N LYS A 510 16.71 31.06 36.90
CA LYS A 510 15.56 31.89 36.52
C LYS A 510 14.58 31.92 37.69
N GLN A 511 14.27 33.11 38.19
CA GLN A 511 13.26 33.36 39.21
C GLN A 511 11.94 33.83 38.62
#